data_AF-A0A497MDI4-F1
#
_entry.id   AF-A0A497MDI4-F1
#
_cell.length_a   1.000
_cell.length_b   1.000
_cell.length_c   1.000
_cell.angle_alpha   90.00
_cell.angle_beta   90.00
_cell.angle_gamma   90.00
#
_symmetry.space_group_name_H-M   'P 1'
#
loop_
_entity.id
_entity.type
_entity.pdbx_description
1 polymer ?
#
loop_
_entity_poly.entity_id
_entity_poly.type
_entity_poly.pdbx_seq_one_letter_code
_entity_poly.pdbx_strand_id
1 'polypeptide(L)'
;MGSIKIYISDDVERKFREVAMKLYGYRKGSLSIASEKAISAWLAQVSEVLEVAESIRDPVEAIYGMLSHVKRTGVELQHEAGESRW
;
A
#
# COMPACT_ATOMS: atom_id res chain seq x y z
N MET A 1 22.07 -11.79 -10.33
CA MET A 1 20.82 -11.01 -10.14
C MET A 1 19.64 -11.94 -10.35
N GLY A 2 18.59 -11.81 -9.54
CA GLY A 2 17.33 -12.51 -9.79
C GLY A 2 16.60 -11.92 -10.99
N SER A 3 15.69 -12.70 -11.60
CA SER A 3 14.84 -12.23 -12.70
C SER A 3 13.38 -12.58 -12.42
N ILE A 4 12.49 -11.63 -12.63
CA ILE A 4 11.04 -11.82 -12.53
C ILE A 4 10.40 -11.44 -13.86
N LYS A 5 9.44 -12.24 -14.32
CA LYS A 5 8.60 -11.91 -15.48
C LYS A 5 7.33 -11.25 -14.96
N ILE A 6 7.07 -10.02 -15.41
CA ILE A 6 5.92 -9.21 -14.98
C ILE A 6 5.11 -8.85 -16.22
N TYR A 7 3.79 -8.90 -16.09
CA TYR A 7 2.85 -8.38 -17.08
C TYR A 7 2.16 -7.15 -16.48
N ILE A 8 2.15 -6.05 -17.23
CA ILE A 8 1.51 -4.78 -16.91
C ILE A 8 0.77 -4.30 -18.15
N SER A 9 -0.14 -3.34 -18.00
CA SER A 9 -0.80 -2.75 -19.17
C SER A 9 0.19 -1.98 -20.03
N ASP A 10 -0.07 -1.97 -21.35
CA ASP A 10 0.78 -1.31 -22.34
C ASP A 10 1.00 0.18 -22.03
N ASP A 11 -0.02 0.86 -21.50
CA ASP A 11 0.07 2.26 -21.10
C ASP A 11 1.04 2.49 -19.94
N VAL A 12 1.07 1.59 -18.97
CA VAL A 12 1.99 1.68 -17.83
C VAL A 12 3.41 1.37 -18.29
N GLU A 13 3.57 0.34 -19.12
CA GLU A 13 4.86 -0.05 -19.70
C GLU A 13 5.49 1.12 -20.48
N ARG A 14 4.72 1.70 -21.40
CA ARG A 14 5.17 2.80 -22.25
C ARG A 14 5.62 4.00 -21.42
N LYS A 15 4.78 4.43 -20.45
CA LYS A 15 5.09 5.55 -19.56
C LYS A 15 6.33 5.26 -18.71
N PHE A 16 6.42 4.06 -18.14
CA PHE A 16 7.56 3.64 -17.33
C PHE A 16 8.86 3.68 -18.13
N ARG A 17 8.85 3.12 -19.34
CA ARG A 17 10.00 3.11 -20.24
C ARG A 17 10.46 4.52 -20.61
N GLU A 18 9.52 5.39 -21.00
CA GLU A 18 9.83 6.78 -21.34
C GLU A 18 10.50 7.51 -20.17
N VAL A 19 9.93 7.41 -18.97
CA VAL A 19 10.46 8.06 -17.76
C VAL A 19 11.83 7.49 -17.39
N ALA A 20 11.97 6.16 -17.39
CA ALA A 20 13.24 5.49 -17.08
C ALA A 20 14.35 5.90 -18.05
N MET A 21 14.04 6.02 -19.34
CA MET A 21 15.00 6.48 -20.34
C MET A 21 15.35 7.96 -20.19
N LYS A 22 14.38 8.83 -19.86
CA LYS A 22 14.66 10.25 -19.59
C LYS A 22 15.55 10.45 -18.36
N LEU A 23 15.37 9.64 -17.31
CA LEU A 23 16.13 9.73 -16.06
C LEU A 23 17.52 9.09 -16.15
N TYR A 24 17.62 7.89 -16.72
CA TYR A 24 18.84 7.07 -16.66
C TYR A 24 19.55 6.94 -18.02
N GLY A 25 19.00 7.59 -19.04
CA GLY A 25 19.51 7.60 -20.40
C GLY A 25 18.97 6.44 -21.26
N TYR A 26 19.21 6.57 -22.57
CA TYR A 26 18.79 5.62 -23.60
C TYR A 26 19.76 4.44 -23.75
N ARG A 27 20.25 3.92 -22.62
CA ARG A 27 21.28 2.87 -22.58
C ARG A 27 20.69 1.57 -22.06
N LYS A 28 21.34 0.44 -22.39
CA LYS A 28 21.01 -0.86 -21.81
C LYS A 28 21.09 -0.77 -20.28
N GLY A 29 20.02 -1.19 -19.60
CA GLY A 29 19.95 -1.21 -18.13
C GLY A 29 19.14 -0.07 -17.50
N SER A 30 18.69 0.95 -18.24
CA SER A 30 17.84 2.02 -17.69
C SER A 30 16.54 1.49 -17.06
N LEU A 31 15.89 0.53 -17.72
CA LEU A 31 14.72 -0.16 -17.18
C LEU A 31 15.04 -0.95 -15.92
N SER A 32 16.15 -1.69 -15.89
CA SER A 32 16.56 -2.47 -14.71
C SER A 32 16.83 -1.57 -13.50
N ILE A 33 17.50 -0.42 -13.71
CA ILE A 33 17.74 0.56 -12.64
C ILE A 33 16.43 1.14 -12.12
N ALA A 34 15.52 1.51 -13.03
CA ALA A 34 14.21 2.03 -12.66
C ALA A 34 13.37 0.98 -11.93
N SER A 35 13.38 -0.28 -12.39
CA SER A 35 12.65 -1.38 -11.77
C SER A 35 13.15 -1.65 -10.37
N GLU A 36 14.47 -1.74 -10.18
CA GLU A 36 15.05 -1.96 -8.85
C GLU A 36 14.62 -0.86 -7.88
N LYS A 37 14.77 0.42 -8.28
CA LYS A 37 14.37 1.56 -7.45
C LYS A 37 12.88 1.55 -7.12
N ALA A 38 12.03 1.27 -8.09
CA ALA A 38 10.58 1.24 -7.88
C ALA A 38 10.17 0.10 -6.94
N ILE A 39 10.73 -1.11 -7.15
CA ILE A 39 10.46 -2.28 -6.31
C ILE A 39 10.98 -2.05 -4.89
N SER A 40 12.20 -1.54 -4.71
CA SER A 40 12.73 -1.22 -3.38
C SER A 40 11.89 -0.17 -2.66
N ALA A 41 11.44 0.89 -3.35
CA ALA A 41 10.60 1.91 -2.76
C ALA A 41 9.23 1.35 -2.34
N TRP A 42 8.63 0.50 -3.18
CA TRP A 42 7.38 -0.18 -2.85
C TRP A 42 7.54 -1.12 -1.65
N LEU A 43 8.62 -1.91 -1.62
CA LEU A 43 8.91 -2.79 -0.48
C LEU A 43 9.11 -2.00 0.82
N ALA A 44 9.83 -0.88 0.78
CA ALA A 44 10.01 -0.02 1.96
C ALA A 44 8.68 0.53 2.46
N GLN A 45 7.81 0.99 1.55
CA GLN A 45 6.48 1.49 1.89
C GLN A 45 5.59 0.39 2.50
N VAL A 46 5.66 -0.83 1.99
CA VAL A 46 4.81 -1.93 2.46
C VAL A 46 5.37 -2.60 3.72
N SER A 47 6.68 -2.64 3.91
CA SER A 47 7.32 -3.19 5.12
C SER A 47 6.86 -2.48 6.38
N GLU A 48 6.76 -1.15 6.35
CA GLU A 48 6.26 -0.37 7.50
C GLU A 48 4.83 -0.79 7.88
N VAL A 49 3.96 -1.00 6.89
CA VAL A 49 2.57 -1.42 7.11
C VAL A 49 2.50 -2.86 7.60
N LEU A 50 3.30 -3.76 7.01
CA LEU A 50 3.36 -5.17 7.39
C LEU A 50 3.92 -5.35 8.79
N GLU A 51 5.02 -4.67 9.16
CA GLU A 51 5.60 -4.72 10.50
C GLU A 51 4.61 -4.26 11.56
N VAL A 52 3.87 -3.18 11.30
CA VAL A 52 2.79 -2.74 12.19
C VAL A 52 1.71 -3.83 12.29
N ALA A 53 1.25 -4.38 11.17
CA ALA A 53 0.22 -5.42 11.17
C ALA A 53 0.68 -6.71 11.89
N GLU A 54 1.93 -7.14 11.70
CA GLU A 54 2.53 -8.31 12.36
C GLU A 54 2.80 -8.07 13.85
N SER A 55 3.12 -6.83 14.25
CA SER A 55 3.30 -6.48 15.66
C SER A 55 1.99 -6.53 16.47
N ILE A 56 0.86 -6.43 15.78
CA ILE A 56 -0.47 -6.52 16.37
C ILE A 56 -0.85 -8.00 16.49
N ARG A 57 -0.56 -8.57 17.67
CA ARG A 57 -0.87 -9.97 18.00
C ARG A 57 -2.35 -10.30 17.84
N ASP A 58 -3.24 -9.35 18.16
CA ASP A 58 -4.68 -9.46 17.96
C ASP A 58 -5.24 -8.10 17.47
N PRO A 59 -5.51 -7.96 16.17
CA PRO A 59 -6.00 -6.71 15.61
C PRO A 59 -7.42 -6.36 16.04
N VAL A 60 -8.22 -7.36 16.41
CA VAL A 60 -9.56 -7.13 16.94
C VAL A 60 -9.45 -6.53 18.34
N GLU A 61 -8.59 -7.10 19.19
CA GLU A 61 -8.38 -6.59 20.55
C GLU A 61 -7.74 -5.20 20.55
N ALA A 62 -6.80 -4.92 19.64
CA ALA A 62 -6.22 -3.59 19.49
C ALA A 62 -7.28 -2.52 19.16
N ILE A 63 -8.20 -2.83 18.23
CA ILE A 63 -9.32 -1.94 17.89
C ILE A 63 -10.25 -1.76 19.09
N TYR A 64 -10.59 -2.83 19.82
CA TYR A 64 -11.39 -2.73 21.04
C TYR A 64 -10.72 -1.86 22.10
N GLY A 65 -9.41 -2.01 22.31
CA GLY A 65 -8.63 -1.16 23.22
C GLY A 65 -8.65 0.31 22.82
N MET A 66 -8.46 0.61 21.53
CA MET A 66 -8.54 1.97 21.01
C MET A 66 -9.94 2.59 21.22
N LEU A 67 -11.00 1.80 21.05
CA LEU A 67 -12.39 2.22 21.21
C LEU A 67 -12.91 2.12 22.65
N SER A 68 -12.08 1.77 23.62
CA SER A 68 -12.49 1.60 25.03
C SER A 68 -13.10 2.86 25.67
N HIS A 69 -12.79 4.04 25.13
CA HIS A 69 -13.37 5.32 25.58
C HIS A 69 -14.78 5.56 25.02
N VAL A 70 -15.21 4.82 24.00
CA VAL A 70 -16.54 4.89 23.41
C VAL A 70 -17.50 4.09 24.28
N LYS A 71 -18.35 4.79 25.02
CA LYS A 71 -19.29 4.19 25.98
C LYS A 71 -20.55 3.60 25.34
N ARG A 72 -20.72 3.77 24.03
CA ARG A 72 -21.88 3.30 23.26
C ARG A 72 -21.53 2.00 22.55
N THR A 73 -22.49 1.09 22.53
CA THR A 73 -22.41 -0.16 21.79
C THR A 73 -22.50 0.07 20.29
N GLY A 74 -22.01 -0.89 19.49
CA GLY A 74 -22.13 -0.83 18.03
C GLY A 74 -23.57 -0.71 17.54
N VAL A 75 -24.52 -1.32 18.27
CA VAL A 75 -25.95 -1.25 17.95
C VAL A 75 -26.50 0.16 18.19
N GLU A 76 -26.18 0.80 19.32
CA GLU A 76 -26.59 2.18 19.61
C GLU A 76 -26.05 3.17 18.57
N LEU A 77 -24.78 3.00 18.17
CA LEU A 77 -24.17 3.83 17.13
C LEU A 77 -24.82 3.64 15.75
N GLN A 78 -25.25 2.42 15.42
CA GLN A 78 -25.99 2.14 14.18
C GLN A 78 -27.38 2.79 14.16
N HIS A 79 -28.08 2.83 15.30
CA HIS A 79 -29.35 3.52 15.42
C HIS A 79 -29.18 5.05 15.28
N GLU A 80 -28.21 5.66 15.96
CA GLU A 80 -27.92 7.10 15.86
C GLU A 80 -27.55 7.53 14.42
N ALA A 81 -26.76 6.70 13.72
CA ALA A 81 -26.41 6.92 12.31
C ALA A 81 -27.62 6.80 11.37
N GLY A 82 -28.59 5.95 11.71
CA GLY A 82 -29.85 5.81 10.97
C GLY A 82 -30.80 6.98 11.20
N GLU A 83 -30.84 7.53 12.42
CA GLU A 83 -31.66 8.69 12.78
C GLU A 83 -31.14 10.00 12.17
N SER A 84 -29.81 10.13 12.01
CA SER A 84 -29.16 11.30 11.40
C SER A 84 -29.35 11.42 9.88
N ARG A 85 -30.10 10.51 9.23
CA ARG A 85 -30.39 10.53 7.78
C ARG A 85 -31.67 11.30 7.41
N TRP A 86 -32.22 12.14 8.30
CA TRP A 86 -33.40 12.97 8.05
C TRP A 86 -33.22 14.39 8.55
#